data_AF-A0A424K7C0-F1
#
_entry.id   AF-A0A424K7C0-F1
#
_cell.length_a   1.000
_cell.length_b   1.000
_cell.length_c   1.000
_cell.angle_alpha   90.00
_cell.angle_beta   90.00
_cell.angle_gamma   90.00
#
_symmetry.space_group_name_H-M   'P 1'
#
loop_
_entity.id
_entity.type
_entity.pdbx_description
1 polymer ?
#
loop_
_entity_poly.entity_id
_entity_poly.type
_entity_poly.pdbx_seq_one_letter_code
_entity_poly.pdbx_strand_id
1 'polypeptide(L)'
;MSNKWKEIVIAENRLTTRMGYLPTGGGGLNASYTTVDAIANVCATAGNLGMIYGKDFIWSHTDLDDQDNDAIVLIVKEEKYESFLQLAIKNQHKIKHTDKGTVKLIKERK
;
A
#
# COMPACT_ATOMS: atom_id res chain seq x y z
N MET A 1 -19.49 17.55 14.28
CA MET A 1 -18.02 17.52 14.21
C MET A 1 -17.63 17.60 12.75
N SER A 2 -16.73 18.52 12.38
CA SER A 2 -16.23 18.58 11.00
C SER A 2 -15.53 17.26 10.68
N ASN A 3 -15.93 16.57 9.61
CA ASN A 3 -15.23 15.37 9.12
C ASN A 3 -13.87 15.81 8.57
N LYS A 4 -12.90 15.95 9.47
CA LYS A 4 -11.53 16.28 9.09
C LYS A 4 -10.91 15.00 8.54
N TRP A 5 -10.66 15.03 7.25
CA TRP A 5 -9.85 14.02 6.58
C TRP A 5 -8.48 13.94 7.25
N LYS A 6 -8.00 12.72 7.51
CA LYS A 6 -6.73 12.43 8.19
C LYS A 6 -5.75 11.78 7.23
N GLU A 7 -4.47 12.11 7.37
CA GLU A 7 -3.40 11.43 6.64
C GLU A 7 -2.94 10.19 7.39
N ILE A 8 -2.71 9.12 6.65
CA ILE A 8 -2.07 7.91 7.13
C ILE A 8 -0.88 7.60 6.23
N VAL A 9 0.26 7.35 6.84
CA VAL A 9 1.51 7.01 6.16
C VAL A 9 1.72 5.51 6.26
N ILE A 10 1.95 4.85 5.13
CA ILE A 10 2.16 3.40 5.07
C ILE A 10 3.38 3.10 4.22
N ALA A 11 4.41 2.51 4.82
CA ALA A 11 5.60 2.06 4.11
C ALA A 11 5.27 1.10 2.96
N GLU A 12 5.86 1.32 1.79
CA GLU A 12 5.63 0.51 0.60
C GLU A 12 5.99 -0.97 0.84
N ASN A 13 7.03 -1.23 1.62
CA ASN A 13 7.49 -2.57 1.99
C ASN A 13 6.49 -3.37 2.86
N ARG A 14 5.45 -2.71 3.40
CA ARG A 14 4.32 -3.35 4.09
C ARG A 14 3.24 -3.78 3.10
N LEU A 15 3.16 -3.12 1.95
CA LEU A 15 2.10 -3.29 0.96
C LEU A 15 2.54 -4.16 -0.21
N THR A 16 3.83 -4.21 -0.53
CA THR A 16 4.34 -4.99 -1.65
C THR A 16 5.76 -5.50 -1.41
N THR A 17 6.10 -6.57 -2.13
CA THR A 17 7.48 -7.04 -2.32
C THR A 17 7.90 -6.97 -3.79
N ARG A 18 7.08 -6.33 -4.64
CA ARG A 18 7.35 -6.23 -6.07
C ARG A 18 8.56 -5.32 -6.27
N MET A 19 9.48 -5.76 -7.12
CA MET A 19 10.64 -4.95 -7.49
C MET A 19 10.22 -3.72 -8.32
N GLY A 20 10.85 -2.58 -8.05
CA GLY A 20 10.56 -1.31 -8.72
C GLY A 20 10.96 -1.29 -10.19
N TYR A 21 11.94 -2.11 -10.54
CA TYR A 21 12.37 -2.37 -11.91
C TYR A 21 12.60 -3.87 -12.09
N LEU A 22 12.19 -4.41 -13.24
CA LEU A 22 12.59 -5.75 -13.65
C LEU A 22 14.01 -5.68 -14.25
N PRO A 23 14.81 -6.77 -14.18
CA PRO A 23 16.13 -6.83 -14.82
C PRO A 23 16.01 -7.03 -16.35
N THR A 24 15.16 -6.22 -16.98
CA THR A 24 14.83 -6.22 -18.41
C THR A 24 14.88 -4.79 -18.93
N GLY A 25 15.21 -4.60 -20.20
CA GLY A 25 15.17 -3.28 -20.83
C GLY A 25 13.76 -2.65 -20.78
N GLY A 26 13.67 -1.33 -20.79
CA GLY A 26 12.37 -0.62 -20.74
C GLY A 26 12.43 0.83 -20.28
N GLY A 27 13.56 1.30 -19.74
CA GLY A 27 13.74 2.70 -19.33
C GLY A 27 12.66 3.14 -18.34
N GLY A 28 12.07 4.32 -18.55
CA GLY A 28 11.01 4.86 -17.69
C GLY A 28 9.74 4.01 -17.63
N LEU A 29 9.49 3.14 -18.61
CA LEU A 29 8.36 2.18 -18.57
C LEU A 29 8.63 1.02 -17.60
N ASN A 30 9.85 0.90 -17.08
CA ASN A 30 10.26 -0.11 -16.10
C ASN A 30 10.65 0.51 -14.76
N ALA A 31 10.26 1.76 -14.49
CA ALA A 31 10.60 2.47 -13.25
C ALA A 31 9.40 2.55 -12.29
N SER A 32 9.70 2.47 -10.99
CA SER A 32 8.76 2.69 -9.86
C SER A 32 7.51 1.82 -9.82
N TYR A 33 7.61 0.58 -10.28
CA TYR A 33 6.52 -0.38 -10.13
C TYR A 33 6.25 -0.81 -8.67
N THR A 34 7.17 -0.54 -7.73
CA THR A 34 6.96 -0.77 -6.30
C THR A 34 5.80 0.08 -5.79
N THR A 35 5.89 1.40 -5.94
CA THR A 35 4.86 2.36 -5.51
C THR A 35 3.51 2.06 -6.13
N VAL A 36 3.47 1.83 -7.45
CA VAL A 36 2.22 1.53 -8.16
C VAL A 36 1.56 0.26 -7.62
N ASP A 37 2.35 -0.77 -7.34
CA ASP A 37 1.87 -2.03 -6.79
C ASP A 37 1.44 -1.89 -5.31
N ALA A 38 2.16 -1.09 -4.52
CA ALA A 38 1.78 -0.74 -3.16
C ALA A 38 0.41 -0.05 -3.13
N ILE A 39 0.16 0.90 -4.03
CA ILE A 39 -1.13 1.57 -4.19
C ILE A 39 -2.21 0.57 -4.61
N ALA A 40 -1.92 -0.33 -5.56
CA ALA A 40 -2.88 -1.35 -5.97
C ALA A 40 -3.27 -2.28 -4.79
N ASN A 41 -2.29 -2.73 -4.01
CA ASN A 41 -2.52 -3.61 -2.85
C ASN A 41 -3.27 -2.91 -1.72
N VAL A 42 -2.99 -1.62 -1.46
CA VAL A 42 -3.75 -0.87 -0.44
C VAL A 42 -5.19 -0.63 -0.88
N CYS A 43 -5.41 -0.31 -2.16
CA CYS A 43 -6.76 -0.14 -2.71
C CYS A 43 -7.56 -1.45 -2.69
N ALA A 44 -6.93 -2.57 -3.02
CA ALA A 44 -7.57 -3.89 -2.92
C ALA A 44 -7.92 -4.24 -1.47
N THR A 45 -7.01 -3.97 -0.53
CA THR A 45 -7.24 -4.18 0.91
C THR A 45 -8.39 -3.33 1.43
N ALA A 46 -8.40 -2.03 1.09
CA ALA A 46 -9.47 -1.11 1.46
C ALA A 46 -10.82 -1.54 0.87
N GLY A 47 -10.84 -1.96 -0.40
CA GLY A 47 -12.04 -2.48 -1.06
C GLY A 47 -12.59 -3.74 -0.39
N ASN A 48 -11.72 -4.67 0.02
CA ASN A 48 -12.11 -5.86 0.78
C ASN A 48 -12.70 -5.53 2.16
N LEU A 49 -12.35 -4.37 2.73
CA LEU A 49 -12.92 -3.84 3.97
C LEU A 49 -14.22 -3.03 3.72
N GLY A 50 -14.71 -2.97 2.48
CA GLY A 50 -15.92 -2.25 2.10
C GLY A 50 -15.73 -0.74 1.91
N MET A 51 -14.48 -0.27 1.79
CA MET A 51 -14.18 1.14 1.57
C MET A 51 -14.20 1.48 0.07
N ILE A 52 -14.64 2.70 -0.25
CA ILE A 52 -14.73 3.21 -1.62
C ILE A 52 -13.68 4.30 -1.86
N TYR A 53 -12.80 4.08 -2.83
CA TYR A 53 -11.82 5.07 -3.26
C TYR A 53 -12.53 6.35 -3.77
N GLY A 54 -12.04 7.53 -3.39
CA GLY A 54 -12.66 8.82 -3.70
C GLY A 54 -13.80 9.23 -2.78
N LYS A 55 -14.29 8.32 -1.93
CA LYS A 55 -15.37 8.59 -0.97
C LYS A 55 -14.91 8.44 0.48
N ASP A 56 -14.25 7.33 0.78
CA ASP A 56 -13.83 6.96 2.13
C ASP A 56 -12.33 7.15 2.34
N PHE A 57 -11.55 7.03 1.26
CA PHE A 57 -10.12 7.33 1.22
C PHE A 57 -9.67 7.74 -0.19
N ILE A 58 -8.54 8.43 -0.28
CA ILE A 58 -7.82 8.70 -1.53
C ILE A 58 -6.32 8.52 -1.31
N TRP A 59 -5.59 8.17 -2.36
CA TRP A 59 -4.13 8.31 -2.37
C TRP A 59 -3.78 9.77 -2.66
N SER A 60 -2.90 10.36 -1.85
CA SER A 60 -2.53 11.78 -1.93
C SER A 60 -1.18 11.96 -2.61
N HIS A 61 -0.13 11.37 -2.05
CA HIS A 61 1.24 11.47 -2.52
C HIS A 61 2.09 10.33 -1.95
N THR A 62 3.38 10.34 -2.27
CA THR A 62 4.41 9.49 -1.65
C THR A 62 5.25 10.34 -0.72
N ASP A 63 5.74 9.75 0.37
CA ASP A 63 6.62 10.40 1.33
C ASP A 63 7.57 9.34 1.94
N LEU A 64 8.35 9.71 2.95
CA LEU A 64 9.07 8.78 3.80
C LEU A 64 8.25 8.49 5.07
N ASP A 65 8.35 7.26 5.57
CA ASP A 65 7.85 6.94 6.91
C ASP A 65 8.82 7.41 8.01
N ASP A 66 8.44 7.24 9.28
CA ASP A 66 9.27 7.60 10.44
C ASP A 66 10.60 6.82 10.53
N GLN A 67 10.83 5.84 9.64
CA GLN A 67 12.03 5.01 9.55
C GLN A 67 12.79 5.25 8.23
N ASP A 68 12.51 6.36 7.54
CA ASP A 68 13.09 6.73 6.24
C ASP A 68 12.85 5.70 5.12
N ASN A 69 11.81 4.87 5.22
CA ASN A 69 11.39 3.99 4.11
C ASN A 69 10.46 4.74 3.16
N ASP A 70 10.53 4.41 1.87
CA ASP A 70 9.53 4.84 0.89
C ASP A 70 8.12 4.45 1.35
N ALA A 71 7.20 5.41 1.34
CA ALA A 71 5.86 5.28 1.84
C ALA A 71 4.82 5.93 0.93
N ILE A 72 3.60 5.41 0.99
CA ILE A 72 2.42 6.05 0.40
C ILE A 72 1.61 6.75 1.48
N VAL A 73 1.10 7.92 1.14
CA VAL A 73 0.22 8.71 2.02
C VAL A 73 -1.20 8.62 1.51
N LEU A 74 -2.10 8.06 2.33
CA LEU A 74 -3.53 8.08 2.08
C LEU A 74 -4.19 9.14 2.93
N ILE A 75 -5.23 9.78 2.37
CA ILE A 75 -6.13 10.61 3.14
C ILE A 75 -7.41 9.82 3.37
N VAL A 76 -7.80 9.60 4.62
CA VAL A 76 -9.00 8.86 5.03
C VAL A 76 -10.03 9.78 5.67
N LYS A 77 -11.31 9.50 5.41
CA LYS A 77 -12.41 10.36 5.84
C LYS A 77 -12.84 10.16 7.30
N GLU A 78 -12.66 8.96 7.85
CA GLU A 78 -13.08 8.60 9.21
C GLU A 78 -11.98 7.81 9.93
N GLU A 79 -11.85 8.02 11.24
CA GLU A 79 -10.83 7.36 12.08
C GLU A 79 -10.96 5.83 12.13
N LYS A 80 -12.20 5.31 12.02
CA LYS A 80 -12.42 3.86 11.96
C LYS A 80 -11.71 3.23 10.75
N TYR A 81 -11.64 3.95 9.63
CA TYR A 81 -10.99 3.48 8.41
C TYR A 81 -9.48 3.42 8.54
N GLU A 82 -8.87 4.42 9.19
CA GLU A 82 -7.47 4.37 9.59
C GLU A 82 -7.18 3.13 10.44
N SER A 83 -7.99 2.90 11.47
CA SER A 83 -7.81 1.77 12.39
C SER A 83 -7.91 0.42 11.67
N PHE A 84 -8.93 0.23 10.83
CA PHE A 84 -9.10 -1.01 10.07
C PHE A 84 -7.98 -1.23 9.05
N LEU A 85 -7.57 -0.19 8.31
CA LEU A 85 -6.46 -0.28 7.36
C LEU A 85 -5.16 -0.63 8.07
N GLN A 86 -4.83 0.06 9.16
CA GLN A 86 -3.63 -0.27 9.93
C GLN A 86 -3.65 -1.70 10.45
N LEU A 87 -4.77 -2.19 10.98
CA LEU A 87 -4.90 -3.58 11.45
C LEU A 87 -4.75 -4.58 10.30
N ALA A 88 -5.36 -4.31 9.14
CA ALA A 88 -5.26 -5.18 7.98
C ALA A 88 -3.84 -5.23 7.41
N ILE A 89 -3.12 -4.10 7.39
CA ILE A 89 -1.77 -3.98 6.82
C ILE A 89 -0.67 -4.42 7.80
N LYS A 90 -0.87 -4.20 9.10
CA LYS A 90 0.04 -4.66 10.16
C LYS A 90 -0.18 -6.13 10.53
N ASN A 91 -1.14 -6.81 9.90
CA ASN A 91 -1.29 -8.25 10.09
C ASN A 91 -0.03 -8.97 9.56
N GLN A 92 0.19 -10.20 10.04
CA GLN A 92 1.39 -10.96 9.69
C GLN A 92 1.31 -11.59 8.29
N HIS A 93 0.34 -11.26 7.45
CA HIS A 93 0.22 -11.81 6.11
C HIS A 93 0.66 -10.76 5.09
N LYS A 94 1.44 -11.19 4.10
CA LYS A 94 1.91 -10.33 3.02
C LYS A 94 1.66 -10.98 1.66
N ILE A 95 1.36 -10.14 0.68
CA ILE A 95 1.35 -10.52 -0.73
C ILE A 95 2.81 -10.58 -1.19
N LYS A 96 3.25 -11.74 -1.66
CA LYS A 96 4.58 -11.95 -2.24
C LYS A 96 4.47 -12.22 -3.72
N HIS A 97 5.14 -11.39 -4.51
CA HIS A 97 5.37 -11.64 -5.92
C HIS A 97 6.50 -12.65 -6.09
N THR A 98 6.31 -13.62 -6.97
CA THR A 98 7.31 -14.63 -7.30
C THR A 98 8.14 -14.20 -8.52
N ASP A 99 9.32 -14.79 -8.64
CA ASP A 99 10.20 -14.73 -9.80
C ASP A 99 9.55 -15.18 -11.12
N LYS A 100 8.46 -15.96 -11.04
CA LYS A 100 7.67 -16.44 -12.18
C LYS A 100 6.47 -15.56 -12.53
N GLY A 101 6.35 -14.38 -11.94
CA GLY A 101 5.20 -13.47 -12.16
C GLY A 101 3.89 -13.92 -11.53
N THR A 102 3.91 -14.95 -10.67
CA THR A 102 2.74 -15.38 -9.88
C THR A 102 2.69 -14.68 -8.51
N VAL A 103 1.53 -14.67 -7.87
CA VAL A 103 1.29 -14.03 -6.56
C VAL A 103 0.93 -15.07 -5.50
N LYS A 104 1.47 -14.94 -4.28
CA LYS A 104 1.16 -15.81 -3.13
C LYS A 104 0.92 -14.98 -1.86
N LEU A 105 -0.05 -15.39 -1.04
CA LEU A 105 -0.19 -14.89 0.33
C LEU A 105 0.73 -15.70 1.25
N ILE A 106 1.61 -15.03 1.99
CA ILE A 106 2.57 -15.65 2.92
C ILE A 106 2.43 -15.06 4.31
N LYS A 107 2.76 -15.82 5.36
CA LYS A 107 2.85 -15.33 6.73
C LYS A 107 4.29 -14.89 7.05
N GLU A 108 4.47 -13.69 7.61
CA GLU A 108 5.72 -13.19 8.16
C GLU A 108 6.17 -14.11 9.30
N ARG A 109 7.39 -14.65 9.19
CA ARG A 109 8.03 -15.38 10.27
C ARG A 109 8.52 -14.34 11.29
N LYS A 110 8.10 -14.48 12.55
CA LYS A 110 8.63 -13.67 13.66
C LYS A 110 10.11 -13.95 13.87
#